data_AF-A0A0E0B239-F1
#
_entry.id   AF-A0A0E0B239-F1
#
_cell.length_a   1.000
_cell.length_b   1.000
_cell.length_c   1.000
_cell.angle_alpha   90.00
_cell.angle_beta   90.00
_cell.angle_gamma   90.00
#
_symmetry.space_group_name_H-M   'P 1'
#
loop_
_entity.id
_entity.type
_entity.pdbx_description
1 polymer ?
#
loop_
_entity_poly.entity_id
_entity_poly.type
_entity_poly.pdbx_seq_one_letter_code
_entity_poly.pdbx_strand_id
1 'polypeptide(L)'
;MASLPNGPSSPVDMVVDYFTYDYEFAEPPRVTSLRNTVPLPTFTDFGDDNYFVADQRGYEAVVYYLAGQYLEADMSGNIVDARLQLNKVVREISYSSTGVTVKTEDNSTYQADYVMVSASLGVLQSDLIQFKPQLPSWKILAIYQFDMAVYTKIFVKFPKKFWPEGEGREFFLYASTRRGYYGIWQEFEKQYPDANVLLVTVTDEESRRIEQQPDSQTKAEIMEVVRSMFPDEDVPDATDILVPRWWSDRFFQGSFSNWPIGVSRYEHDQLRAPVGRVYFTGEHTSERYNGYVHGAYLAGIDSAEILINCVQKNIGGLCNEAYVQKRMDRADEVDKSGQNLSATLHPSGRDDMSILSMQRLNDHLPNGPSSPVEMAVDYFTYDYEFAEPPRVTSLQNTVPLPTFTDFGDDTYFVADHRGYESVVHHLAGQYLNADRSGNIADARLKLNKVVREISYSSTGVTVKTEDNSTYQADYVMVSASLGVLQSDLIQFKPQLTAWKILAIYQFDMAVYTKIFVKFPKRFWPEGAGREFFLYASTRRGYYGVWQQPDSQTKAEIMEVVRSMFPDEDVPDATDILVPRWWSDSASQY
;
A
#
# COMPACT_ATOMS: atom_id res chain seq x y z
N MET A 1 18.86 15.28 27.26
CA MET A 1 18.10 16.34 26.57
C MET A 1 16.74 16.44 27.25
N ALA A 2 16.36 17.62 27.74
CA ALA A 2 15.04 17.84 28.30
C ALA A 2 14.02 17.82 27.15
N SER A 3 13.12 16.83 27.14
CA SER A 3 12.04 16.75 26.15
C SER A 3 11.11 17.96 26.34
N LEU A 4 11.00 18.81 25.31
CA LEU A 4 10.00 19.89 25.27
C LEU A 4 8.61 19.25 25.02
N PRO A 5 7.68 19.26 26.00
CA PRO A 5 6.42 18.54 25.88
C PRO A 5 5.45 19.12 24.84
N ASN A 6 5.75 20.28 24.24
CA ASN A 6 4.90 21.01 23.28
C ASN A 6 5.59 21.30 21.94
N GLY A 7 6.67 20.60 21.58
CA GLY A 7 7.50 20.92 20.41
C GLY A 7 8.45 22.10 20.64
N PRO A 8 9.22 22.52 19.61
CA PRO A 8 10.15 23.64 19.72
C PRO A 8 9.41 24.95 20.03
N SER A 9 9.80 25.65 21.10
CA SER A 9 9.05 26.79 21.64
C SER A 9 9.73 28.15 21.46
N SER A 10 11.04 28.16 21.16
CA SER A 10 11.79 29.38 20.84
C SER A 10 12.19 29.43 19.35
N PRO A 11 12.45 30.61 18.77
CA PRO A 11 12.97 30.74 17.40
C PRO A 11 14.23 29.91 17.14
N VAL A 12 15.10 29.80 18.15
CA VAL A 12 16.33 29.00 18.05
C VAL A 12 16.00 27.51 18.03
N ASP A 13 15.13 27.03 18.92
CA ASP A 13 14.73 25.62 18.91
C ASP A 13 14.05 25.24 17.58
N MET A 14 13.25 26.14 17.02
CA MET A 14 12.57 25.92 15.74
C MET A 14 13.54 25.78 14.56
N VAL A 15 14.57 26.62 14.47
CA VAL A 15 15.53 26.54 13.35
C VAL A 15 16.49 25.36 13.53
N VAL A 16 16.84 24.98 14.76
CA VAL A 16 17.64 23.77 15.04
C VAL A 16 16.85 22.51 14.71
N ASP A 17 15.57 22.43 15.10
CA ASP A 17 14.66 21.35 14.73
C ASP A 17 14.50 21.26 13.20
N TYR A 18 14.32 22.40 12.52
CA TYR A 18 14.24 22.47 11.07
C TYR A 18 15.54 22.00 10.39
N PHE A 19 16.71 22.44 10.87
CA PHE A 19 18.00 21.99 10.33
C PHE A 19 18.23 20.49 10.54
N THR A 20 17.68 19.91 11.62
CA THR A 20 17.86 18.50 11.96
C THR A 20 16.96 17.58 11.12
N TYR A 21 15.74 18.02 10.80
CA TYR A 21 14.74 17.17 10.15
C TYR A 21 14.29 17.71 8.80
N ASP A 22 13.70 18.90 8.72
CA ASP A 22 13.15 19.44 7.47
C ASP A 22 14.23 19.67 6.40
N TYR A 23 15.45 20.04 6.80
CA TYR A 23 16.58 20.19 5.88
C TYR A 23 17.03 18.86 5.26
N GLU A 24 16.70 17.72 5.88
CA GLU A 24 16.99 16.39 5.34
C GLU A 24 15.78 15.81 4.60
N PHE A 25 14.59 15.86 5.21
CA PHE A 25 13.38 15.19 4.73
C PHE A 25 12.41 16.08 3.96
N ALA A 26 12.72 17.37 3.83
CA ALA A 26 11.89 18.39 3.20
C ALA A 26 10.49 18.57 3.80
N GLU A 27 10.21 17.98 4.96
CA GLU A 27 8.92 18.03 5.65
C GLU A 27 9.11 18.03 7.18
N PRO A 28 8.13 18.54 7.95
CA PRO A 28 8.27 18.70 9.39
C PRO A 28 8.22 17.37 10.17
N PRO A 29 8.87 17.27 11.35
CA PRO A 29 8.90 16.04 12.17
C PRO A 29 7.52 15.47 12.52
N ARG A 30 6.48 16.31 12.53
CA ARG A 30 5.10 15.90 12.87
C ARG A 30 4.46 15.00 11.82
N VAL A 31 4.96 14.99 10.58
CA VAL A 31 4.44 14.13 9.50
C VAL A 31 5.36 12.95 9.20
N THR A 32 6.65 13.04 9.52
CA THR A 32 7.64 12.01 9.18
C THR A 32 7.59 10.80 10.12
N SER A 33 7.68 9.58 9.56
CA SER A 33 7.69 8.32 10.31
C SER A 33 9.00 8.12 11.08
N LEU A 34 8.94 8.23 12.41
CA LEU A 34 10.08 7.95 13.30
C LEU A 34 10.74 6.60 13.01
N ARG A 35 9.93 5.54 12.78
CA ARG A 35 10.43 4.18 12.59
C ARG A 35 11.30 4.05 11.33
N ASN A 36 10.99 4.80 10.29
CA ASN A 36 11.63 4.62 8.99
C ASN A 36 12.74 5.65 8.72
N THR A 37 12.84 6.71 9.54
CA THR A 37 13.84 7.76 9.38
C THR A 37 14.82 7.91 10.54
N VAL A 38 14.56 7.30 11.71
CA VAL A 38 15.44 7.42 12.89
C VAL A 38 15.73 6.04 13.51
N PRO A 39 16.95 5.49 13.35
CA PRO A 39 18.06 6.02 12.55
C PRO A 39 17.80 5.89 11.04
N LEU A 40 18.46 6.73 10.24
CA LEU A 40 18.30 6.71 8.79
C LEU A 40 19.27 5.72 8.13
N PRO A 41 18.79 4.74 7.35
CA PRO A 41 19.66 3.69 6.78
C PRO A 41 20.81 4.22 5.91
N THR A 42 20.61 5.33 5.20
CA THR A 42 21.67 5.97 4.40
C THR A 42 22.91 6.24 5.23
N PHE A 43 22.76 6.88 6.40
CA PHE A 43 23.90 7.23 7.25
C PHE A 43 24.43 6.03 8.03
N THR A 44 23.56 5.13 8.50
CA THR A 44 24.02 3.93 9.23
C THR A 44 24.82 2.98 8.37
N ASP A 45 24.49 2.89 7.08
CA ASP A 45 25.12 1.92 6.17
C ASP A 45 26.33 2.50 5.43
N PHE A 46 26.30 3.79 5.07
CA PHE A 46 27.34 4.43 4.25
C PHE A 46 28.19 5.47 5.00
N GLY A 47 27.87 5.76 6.26
CA GLY A 47 28.57 6.73 7.11
C GLY A 47 27.87 8.08 7.16
N ASP A 48 28.22 8.87 8.18
CA ASP A 48 27.58 10.17 8.47
C ASP A 48 28.15 11.34 7.63
N ASP A 49 29.23 11.10 6.88
CA ASP A 49 29.89 12.12 6.08
C ASP A 49 29.07 12.48 4.84
N ASN A 50 28.89 13.79 4.61
CA ASN A 50 28.22 14.33 3.43
C ASN A 50 29.21 15.10 2.54
N TYR A 51 29.21 14.81 1.24
CA TYR A 51 30.12 15.45 0.27
C TYR A 51 29.33 16.28 -0.74
N PHE A 52 29.55 17.60 -0.72
CA PHE A 52 28.96 18.52 -1.69
C PHE A 52 29.71 18.47 -3.02
N VAL A 53 29.05 18.03 -4.10
CA VAL A 53 29.64 17.97 -5.44
C VAL A 53 29.59 19.36 -6.10
N ALA A 54 30.75 20.01 -6.19
CA ALA A 54 30.94 21.32 -6.85
C ALA A 54 31.84 21.21 -8.09
N ASP A 55 31.47 20.35 -9.03
CA ASP A 55 32.19 20.14 -10.28
C ASP A 55 31.42 20.77 -11.46
N GLN A 56 32.12 21.44 -12.36
CA GLN A 56 31.52 22.11 -13.53
C GLN A 56 30.85 21.14 -14.52
N ARG A 57 31.18 19.85 -14.47
CA ARG A 57 30.49 18.79 -15.23
C ARG A 57 29.09 18.50 -14.70
N GLY A 58 28.78 18.93 -13.47
CA GLY A 58 27.52 18.62 -12.78
C GLY A 58 27.48 17.21 -12.21
N TYR A 59 26.63 17.00 -11.20
CA TYR A 59 26.45 15.66 -10.61
C TYR A 59 25.79 14.67 -11.60
N GLU A 60 25.06 15.20 -12.60
CA GLU A 60 24.47 14.42 -13.69
C GLU A 60 25.50 13.63 -14.53
N ALA A 61 26.78 14.00 -14.49
CA ALA A 61 27.85 13.26 -15.15
C ALA A 61 27.89 11.77 -14.74
N VAL A 62 27.44 11.44 -13.53
CA VAL A 62 27.28 10.03 -13.08
C VAL A 62 26.26 9.29 -13.94
N VAL A 63 25.12 9.92 -14.24
CA VAL A 63 24.06 9.33 -15.07
C VAL A 63 24.54 9.18 -16.53
N TYR A 64 25.20 10.19 -17.09
CA TYR A 64 25.80 10.10 -18.43
C TYR A 64 26.85 8.98 -18.51
N TYR A 65 27.69 8.85 -17.49
CA TYR A 65 28.68 7.77 -17.40
C TYR A 65 28.02 6.38 -17.43
N LEU A 66 26.96 6.19 -16.62
CA LEU A 66 26.21 4.93 -16.58
C LEU A 66 25.54 4.62 -17.92
N ALA A 67 24.90 5.62 -18.54
CA ALA A 67 24.22 5.45 -19.82
C ALA A 67 25.21 5.07 -20.94
N GLY A 68 26.40 5.70 -20.97
CA GLY A 68 27.46 5.38 -21.93
C GLY A 68 28.08 3.98 -21.78
N GLN A 69 27.74 3.22 -20.74
CA GLN A 69 28.18 1.81 -20.61
C GLN A 69 27.41 0.86 -21.54
N TYR A 70 26.21 1.24 -21.98
CA TYR A 70 25.34 0.35 -22.75
C TYR A 70 24.58 1.02 -23.91
N LEU A 71 24.57 2.36 -23.97
CA LEU A 71 24.06 3.13 -25.11
C LEU A 71 25.20 3.65 -25.98
N GLU A 72 25.00 3.63 -27.29
CA GLU A 72 25.94 4.20 -28.26
C GLU A 72 26.09 5.72 -28.07
N ALA A 73 27.35 6.19 -28.07
CA ALA A 73 27.72 7.60 -27.98
C ALA A 73 28.61 8.02 -29.15
N ASP A 74 28.51 9.28 -29.56
CA ASP A 74 29.37 9.87 -30.58
C ASP A 74 30.77 10.21 -30.05
N MET A 75 31.67 10.67 -30.93
CA MET A 75 33.03 11.07 -30.57
C MET A 75 33.09 12.28 -29.61
N SER A 76 31.98 13.02 -29.45
CA SER A 76 31.85 14.16 -28.53
C SER A 76 31.30 13.72 -27.17
N GLY A 77 30.97 12.44 -26.99
CA GLY A 77 30.39 11.89 -25.77
C GLY A 77 28.87 12.04 -25.66
N ASN A 78 28.19 12.53 -26.71
CA ASN A 78 26.74 12.62 -26.71
C ASN A 78 26.13 11.25 -27.00
N ILE A 79 25.10 10.87 -26.25
CA ILE A 79 24.36 9.62 -26.50
C ILE A 79 23.55 9.78 -27.79
N VAL A 80 23.84 8.93 -28.78
CA VAL A 80 23.19 8.93 -30.10
C VAL A 80 22.38 7.66 -30.37
N ASP A 81 22.32 6.76 -29.38
CA ASP A 81 21.60 5.51 -29.46
C ASP A 81 20.11 5.70 -29.74
N ALA A 82 19.62 5.07 -30.81
CA ALA A 82 18.22 5.16 -31.20
C ALA A 82 17.23 4.62 -30.16
N ARG A 83 17.69 3.85 -29.16
CA ARG A 83 16.86 3.37 -28.05
C ARG A 83 16.50 4.48 -27.05
N LEU A 84 17.30 5.54 -26.96
CA LEU A 84 17.02 6.70 -26.11
C LEU A 84 16.28 7.77 -26.91
N GLN A 85 15.08 8.13 -26.47
CA GLN A 85 14.22 9.08 -27.16
C GLN A 85 13.87 10.24 -26.23
N LEU A 86 14.59 11.36 -26.38
CA LEU A 86 14.30 12.60 -25.63
C LEU A 86 13.04 13.29 -26.17
N ASN A 87 12.48 14.21 -25.39
CA ASN A 87 11.25 14.95 -25.72
C ASN A 87 10.01 14.07 -25.95
N LYS A 88 10.01 12.84 -25.41
CA LYS A 88 8.87 11.91 -25.45
C LYS A 88 8.13 11.91 -24.13
N VAL A 89 7.15 12.81 -24.01
CA VAL A 89 6.28 12.88 -22.83
C VAL A 89 5.24 11.76 -22.90
N VAL A 90 5.33 10.75 -22.05
CA VAL A 90 4.32 9.69 -21.95
C VAL A 90 3.02 10.25 -21.36
N ARG A 91 1.88 9.95 -21.99
CA ARG A 91 0.55 10.41 -21.55
C ARG A 91 -0.43 9.28 -21.28
N GLU A 92 -0.23 8.11 -21.88
CA GLU A 92 -1.09 6.95 -21.67
C GLU A 92 -0.27 5.65 -21.69
N ILE A 93 -0.53 4.78 -20.72
CA ILE A 93 -0.01 3.41 -20.67
C ILE A 93 -1.21 2.47 -20.65
N SER A 94 -1.44 1.79 -21.78
CA SER A 94 -2.41 0.72 -21.88
C SER A 94 -1.73 -0.63 -21.66
N TYR A 95 -2.30 -1.53 -20.84
CA TYR A 95 -1.70 -2.82 -20.53
C TYR A 95 -2.74 -3.95 -20.46
N SER A 96 -2.30 -5.17 -20.81
CA SER A 96 -3.10 -6.41 -20.77
C SER A 96 -2.23 -7.59 -20.33
N SER A 97 -2.77 -8.81 -20.32
CA SER A 97 -1.99 -10.03 -20.08
C SER A 97 -0.98 -10.35 -21.20
N THR A 98 -1.11 -9.73 -22.38
CA THR A 98 -0.29 -10.07 -23.56
C THR A 98 0.74 -9.00 -23.94
N GLY A 99 0.64 -7.79 -23.40
CA GLY A 99 1.58 -6.71 -23.71
C GLY A 99 1.12 -5.35 -23.22
N VAL A 100 1.90 -4.33 -23.58
CA VAL A 100 1.66 -2.92 -23.24
C VAL A 100 1.74 -2.04 -24.48
N THR A 101 0.99 -0.94 -24.46
CA THR A 101 1.01 0.12 -25.46
C THR A 101 1.21 1.46 -24.76
N VAL A 102 2.26 2.17 -25.12
CA VAL A 102 2.61 3.49 -24.57
C VAL A 102 2.34 4.56 -25.61
N LYS A 103 1.56 5.58 -25.26
CA LYS A 103 1.34 6.75 -26.11
C LYS A 103 1.98 7.99 -25.51
N THR A 104 2.60 8.79 -26.37
CA THR A 104 3.24 10.05 -26.01
C THR A 104 2.41 11.25 -26.44
N GLU A 105 2.71 12.42 -25.87
CA GLU A 105 2.01 13.70 -26.10
C GLU A 105 2.06 14.15 -27.57
N ASP A 106 3.11 13.75 -28.30
CA ASP A 106 3.24 13.98 -29.75
C ASP A 106 2.47 12.95 -30.61
N ASN A 107 1.62 12.12 -29.99
CA ASN A 107 0.83 11.05 -30.58
C ASN A 107 1.63 9.85 -31.11
N SER A 108 2.93 9.73 -30.80
CA SER A 108 3.66 8.50 -31.08
C SER A 108 3.11 7.35 -30.24
N THR A 109 3.13 6.14 -30.78
CA THR A 109 2.66 4.92 -30.11
C THR A 109 3.74 3.85 -30.17
N TYR A 110 4.00 3.22 -29.03
CA TYR A 110 5.00 2.16 -28.87
C TYR A 110 4.33 0.91 -28.32
N GLN A 111 4.68 -0.26 -28.83
CA GLN A 111 4.23 -1.55 -28.31
C GLN A 111 5.43 -2.31 -27.74
N ALA A 112 5.23 -2.96 -26.61
CA ALA A 112 6.25 -3.75 -25.94
C ALA A 112 5.60 -4.88 -25.11
N ASP A 113 6.41 -5.83 -24.66
CA ASP A 113 5.98 -6.89 -23.74
C ASP A 113 5.79 -6.36 -22.31
N TYR A 114 6.55 -5.34 -21.92
CA TYR A 114 6.56 -4.74 -20.57
C TYR A 114 6.88 -3.25 -20.64
N VAL A 115 6.52 -2.52 -19.58
CA VAL A 115 6.92 -1.12 -19.37
C VAL A 115 7.49 -0.94 -17.97
N MET A 116 8.60 -0.20 -17.87
CA MET A 116 9.19 0.24 -16.61
C MET A 116 8.91 1.74 -16.44
N VAL A 117 8.21 2.11 -15.37
CA VAL A 117 7.84 3.50 -15.07
C VAL A 117 8.80 4.03 -14.01
N SER A 118 9.67 4.97 -14.40
CA SER A 118 10.63 5.63 -13.51
C SER A 118 10.29 7.09 -13.20
N ALA A 119 9.07 7.52 -13.52
CA ALA A 119 8.59 8.86 -13.18
C ALA A 119 8.55 9.06 -11.66
N SER A 120 8.67 10.30 -11.20
CA SER A 120 8.61 10.61 -9.76
C SER A 120 7.26 10.21 -9.17
N LEU A 121 7.23 10.06 -7.84
CA LEU A 121 6.00 9.82 -7.11
C LEU A 121 4.98 10.94 -7.36
N GLY A 122 5.40 12.20 -7.36
CA GLY A 122 4.53 13.34 -7.67
C GLY A 122 3.89 13.25 -9.07
N VAL A 123 4.61 12.74 -10.07
CA VAL A 123 4.03 12.50 -11.40
C VAL A 123 2.98 11.39 -11.34
N LEU A 124 3.22 10.31 -10.58
CA LEU A 124 2.24 9.23 -10.38
C LEU A 124 1.00 9.68 -9.60
N GLN A 125 1.14 10.68 -8.72
CA GLN A 125 0.03 11.34 -8.00
C GLN A 125 -0.73 12.35 -8.87
N SER A 126 -0.15 12.78 -9.98
CA SER A 126 -0.76 13.69 -10.96
C SER A 126 -1.52 12.95 -12.06
N ASP A 127 -2.25 13.69 -12.89
CA ASP A 127 -2.95 13.16 -14.05
C ASP A 127 -2.09 13.14 -15.35
N LEU A 128 -0.75 13.27 -15.25
CA LEU A 128 0.10 13.33 -16.44
C LEU A 128 0.03 12.03 -17.25
N ILE A 129 0.09 10.88 -16.57
CA ILE A 129 0.11 9.54 -17.19
C ILE A 129 -1.20 8.82 -16.85
N GLN A 130 -2.02 8.57 -17.88
CA GLN A 130 -3.23 7.77 -17.73
C GLN A 130 -2.94 6.27 -17.88
N PHE A 131 -3.37 5.46 -16.91
CA PHE A 131 -3.29 3.99 -16.99
C PHE A 131 -4.59 3.37 -17.50
N LYS A 132 -4.52 2.43 -18.45
CA LYS A 132 -5.67 1.71 -19.03
C LYS A 132 -5.43 0.19 -19.05
N PRO A 133 -6.20 -0.62 -18.29
CA PRO A 133 -7.21 -0.23 -17.31
C PRO A 133 -6.60 0.60 -16.17
N GLN A 134 -7.45 1.20 -15.33
CA GLN A 134 -6.99 1.96 -14.17
C GLN A 134 -6.17 1.05 -13.24
N LEU A 135 -5.14 1.61 -12.60
CA LEU A 135 -4.39 0.90 -11.57
C LEU A 135 -5.34 0.41 -10.46
N PRO A 136 -5.08 -0.77 -9.87
CA PRO A 136 -5.93 -1.30 -8.82
C PRO A 136 -5.91 -0.42 -7.56
N SER A 137 -7.00 -0.43 -6.78
CA SER A 137 -7.17 0.46 -5.63
C SER A 137 -6.03 0.37 -4.60
N TRP A 138 -5.46 -0.82 -4.37
CA TRP A 138 -4.32 -0.99 -3.46
C TRP A 138 -3.07 -0.23 -3.94
N LYS A 139 -2.84 -0.15 -5.25
CA LYS A 139 -1.71 0.59 -5.84
C LYS A 139 -1.95 2.09 -5.75
N ILE A 140 -3.16 2.53 -6.10
CA ILE A 140 -3.55 3.94 -6.02
C ILE A 140 -3.42 4.44 -4.58
N LEU A 141 -3.89 3.65 -3.61
CA LEU A 141 -3.79 4.00 -2.20
C LEU A 141 -2.34 4.15 -1.75
N ALA A 142 -1.46 3.21 -2.12
CA ALA A 142 -0.03 3.30 -1.81
C ALA A 142 0.63 4.54 -2.45
N ILE A 143 0.26 4.90 -3.69
CA ILE A 143 0.75 6.11 -4.36
C ILE A 143 0.35 7.38 -3.61
N TYR A 144 -0.91 7.50 -3.19
CA TYR A 144 -1.42 8.72 -2.55
C TYR A 144 -1.18 8.81 -1.05
N GLN A 145 -0.80 7.71 -0.38
CA GLN A 145 -0.43 7.74 1.03
C GLN A 145 1.03 8.14 1.28
N PHE A 146 1.91 8.00 0.28
CA PHE A 146 3.32 8.36 0.40
C PHE A 146 3.53 9.82 -0.01
N ASP A 147 4.48 10.51 0.63
CA ASP A 147 4.65 11.95 0.41
C ASP A 147 5.68 12.23 -0.67
N MET A 148 5.35 13.15 -1.59
CA MET A 148 6.30 13.78 -2.50
C MET A 148 6.63 15.17 -1.96
N ALA A 149 7.76 15.28 -1.25
CA ALA A 149 8.18 16.50 -0.60
C ALA A 149 8.80 17.49 -1.60
N VAL A 150 8.93 18.77 -1.18
CA VAL A 150 9.47 19.85 -2.02
C VAL A 150 10.62 20.54 -1.29
N TYR A 151 11.77 20.61 -1.96
CA TYR A 151 13.01 21.18 -1.45
C TYR A 151 13.57 22.22 -2.43
N THR A 152 13.53 23.49 -2.05
CA THR A 152 13.91 24.60 -2.93
C THR A 152 15.24 25.21 -2.51
N LYS A 153 16.23 25.11 -3.41
CA LYS A 153 17.56 25.72 -3.26
C LYS A 153 17.61 27.08 -3.95
N ILE A 154 17.43 28.16 -3.20
CA ILE A 154 17.42 29.52 -3.74
C ILE A 154 18.84 30.07 -3.76
N PHE A 155 19.40 30.29 -4.94
CA PHE A 155 20.72 30.90 -5.08
C PHE A 155 20.57 32.41 -5.27
N VAL A 156 21.40 33.18 -4.58
CA VAL A 156 21.37 34.65 -4.58
C VAL A 156 22.76 35.20 -4.79
N LYS A 157 22.95 35.99 -5.84
CA LYS A 157 24.23 36.59 -6.21
C LYS A 157 24.31 38.03 -5.75
N PHE A 158 25.45 38.40 -5.16
CA PHE A 158 25.72 39.76 -4.67
C PHE A 158 26.91 40.43 -5.38
N PRO A 159 26.94 41.78 -5.43
CA PRO A 159 28.09 42.54 -5.93
C PRO A 159 29.37 42.34 -5.10
N LYS A 160 29.24 42.19 -3.78
CA LYS A 160 30.33 41.98 -2.83
C LYS A 160 29.87 41.04 -1.71
N LYS A 161 30.82 40.36 -1.08
CA LYS A 161 30.57 39.58 0.14
C LYS A 161 30.37 40.53 1.33
N PHE A 162 29.45 40.17 2.22
CA PHE A 162 29.17 40.86 3.48
C PHE A 162 28.99 39.88 4.65
N TRP A 163 29.02 38.58 4.37
CA TRP A 163 28.93 37.51 5.36
C TRP A 163 30.32 37.06 5.81
N PRO A 164 30.46 36.46 7.01
CA PRO A 164 31.73 35.93 7.48
C PRO A 164 32.14 34.68 6.67
N GLU A 165 33.46 34.53 6.46
CA GLU A 165 34.10 33.36 5.85
C GLU A 165 35.11 32.73 6.85
N GLY A 166 35.51 31.48 6.61
CA GLY A 166 36.48 30.74 7.41
C GLY A 166 35.90 29.51 8.12
N GLU A 167 36.70 28.94 9.03
CA GLU A 167 36.36 27.69 9.71
C GLU A 167 34.99 27.77 10.42
N GLY A 168 34.11 26.83 10.09
CA GLY A 168 32.75 26.75 10.65
C GLY A 168 31.78 27.82 10.16
N ARG A 169 32.06 28.52 9.05
CA ARG A 169 31.19 29.58 8.49
C ARG A 169 30.35 29.16 7.30
N GLU A 170 30.65 28.00 6.71
CA GLU A 170 29.95 27.47 5.53
C GLU A 170 28.44 27.38 5.70
N PHE A 171 27.96 26.97 6.89
CA PHE A 171 26.54 26.94 7.23
C PHE A 171 26.22 27.91 8.35
N PHE A 172 25.13 28.65 8.21
CA PHE A 172 24.60 29.51 9.27
C PHE A 172 23.07 29.55 9.24
N LEU A 173 22.48 29.84 10.40
CA LEU A 173 21.04 29.70 10.64
C LEU A 173 20.38 31.05 10.96
N TYR A 174 19.19 31.27 10.43
CA TYR A 174 18.33 32.41 10.77
C TYR A 174 17.16 31.96 11.66
N ALA A 175 17.24 32.32 12.94
CA ALA A 175 16.23 31.99 13.94
C ALA A 175 15.01 32.92 13.86
N SER A 176 14.19 32.74 12.81
CA SER A 176 12.94 33.46 12.62
C SER A 176 11.87 33.02 13.65
N THR A 177 10.98 33.94 14.02
CA THR A 177 9.75 33.62 14.78
C THR A 177 8.73 32.84 13.94
N ARG A 178 8.90 32.82 12.61
CA ARG A 178 8.15 31.98 11.67
C ARG A 178 9.02 30.78 11.27
N ARG A 179 8.68 29.58 11.75
CA ARG A 179 9.41 28.33 11.44
C ARG A 179 9.56 28.13 9.92
N GLY A 180 10.75 27.75 9.46
CA GLY A 180 11.05 27.49 8.05
C GLY A 180 11.23 28.73 7.17
N TYR A 181 11.05 29.95 7.69
CA TYR A 181 11.18 31.17 6.91
C TYR A 181 12.65 31.55 6.68
N TYR A 182 13.21 31.15 5.52
CA TYR A 182 14.58 31.42 5.09
C TYR A 182 15.63 31.06 6.16
N GLY A 183 15.48 29.89 6.77
CA GLY A 183 16.19 29.51 7.99
C GLY A 183 17.61 28.96 7.79
N ILE A 184 17.88 28.26 6.68
CA ILE A 184 19.13 27.53 6.46
C ILE A 184 19.93 28.18 5.34
N TRP A 185 21.12 28.67 5.65
CA TRP A 185 22.00 29.35 4.71
C TRP A 185 23.31 28.61 4.54
N GLN A 186 23.80 28.60 3.30
CA GLN A 186 25.11 28.10 2.93
C GLN A 186 25.87 29.15 2.12
N GLU A 187 27.13 29.38 2.47
CA GLU A 187 28.09 30.16 1.67
C GLU A 187 29.10 29.23 0.98
N PHE A 188 29.81 29.74 -0.03
CA PHE A 188 30.58 28.90 -0.95
C PHE A 188 32.04 29.34 -1.09
N GLU A 189 32.72 29.77 -0.03
CA GLU A 189 34.15 30.16 -0.08
C GLU A 189 35.04 29.02 -0.62
N LYS A 190 34.68 27.76 -0.37
CA LYS A 190 35.45 26.59 -0.78
C LYS A 190 35.09 26.11 -2.19
N GLN A 191 33.79 26.10 -2.50
CA GLN A 191 33.23 25.55 -3.73
C GLN A 191 33.35 26.55 -4.88
N TYR A 192 33.07 27.83 -4.61
CA TYR A 192 33.03 28.92 -5.58
C TYR A 192 33.65 30.21 -4.99
N PRO A 193 34.98 30.27 -4.78
CA PRO A 193 35.64 31.26 -3.91
C PRO A 193 35.34 32.73 -4.20
N ASP A 194 35.17 33.13 -5.46
CA ASP A 194 34.91 34.53 -5.85
C ASP A 194 33.50 34.75 -6.40
N ALA A 195 32.60 33.78 -6.18
CA ALA A 195 31.29 33.82 -6.77
C ALA A 195 30.32 34.75 -6.06
N ASN A 196 30.57 35.23 -4.84
CA ASN A 196 29.64 36.09 -4.10
C ASN A 196 28.18 35.56 -4.12
N VAL A 197 28.01 34.25 -4.01
CA VAL A 197 26.70 33.58 -4.01
C VAL A 197 26.42 33.05 -2.61
N LEU A 198 25.20 33.27 -2.14
CA LEU A 198 24.62 32.55 -1.01
C LEU A 198 23.54 31.60 -1.52
N LEU A 199 23.39 30.47 -0.84
CA LEU A 199 22.25 29.57 -0.97
C LEU A 199 21.40 29.68 0.28
N VAL A 200 20.09 29.89 0.11
CA VAL A 200 19.10 29.70 1.17
C VAL A 200 18.15 28.57 0.77
N THR A 201 17.90 27.68 1.72
CA THR A 201 17.03 26.52 1.51
C THR A 201 15.71 26.70 2.23
N VAL A 202 14.62 26.41 1.52
CA VAL A 202 13.26 26.33 2.05
C VAL A 202 12.61 25.03 1.58
N THR A 203 11.63 24.52 2.33
CA THR A 203 10.97 23.24 2.04
C THR A 203 9.45 23.36 2.21
N ASP A 204 8.71 22.31 1.85
CA ASP A 204 7.28 22.12 2.12
C ASP A 204 6.39 23.35 1.82
N GLU A 205 5.67 23.89 2.82
CA GLU A 205 4.76 25.04 2.69
C GLU A 205 5.46 26.29 2.13
N GLU A 206 6.68 26.60 2.57
CA GLU A 206 7.43 27.77 2.07
C GLU A 206 7.87 27.57 0.63
N SER A 207 8.28 26.36 0.23
CA SER A 207 8.60 26.06 -1.17
C SER A 207 7.39 26.29 -2.07
N ARG A 208 6.22 25.73 -1.74
CA ARG A 208 5.01 25.90 -2.56
C ARG A 208 4.60 27.38 -2.67
N ARG A 209 4.69 28.16 -1.58
CA ARG A 209 4.44 29.61 -1.61
C ARG A 209 5.42 30.34 -2.53
N ILE A 210 6.72 30.05 -2.40
CA ILE A 210 7.78 30.74 -3.12
C ILE A 210 7.75 30.41 -4.62
N GLU A 211 7.44 29.17 -5.01
CA GLU A 211 7.32 28.80 -6.43
C GLU A 211 6.17 29.55 -7.13
N GLN A 212 5.11 29.89 -6.40
CA GLN A 212 3.91 30.57 -6.91
C GLN A 212 4.05 32.09 -7.03
N GLN A 213 5.11 32.69 -6.48
CA GLN A 213 5.34 34.13 -6.55
C GLN A 213 6.47 34.49 -7.54
N PRO A 214 6.50 35.75 -8.03
CA PRO A 214 7.60 36.21 -8.87
C PRO A 214 8.92 36.26 -8.10
N ASP A 215 10.03 35.97 -8.79
CA ASP A 215 11.39 36.00 -8.21
C ASP A 215 11.73 37.35 -7.57
N SER A 216 11.19 38.46 -8.07
CA SER A 216 11.38 39.79 -7.49
C SER A 216 10.81 39.91 -6.08
N GLN A 217 9.70 39.25 -5.78
CA GLN A 217 9.09 39.25 -4.45
C GLN A 217 9.91 38.39 -3.50
N THR A 218 10.31 37.20 -3.93
CA THR A 218 11.20 36.31 -3.16
C THR A 218 12.53 37.00 -2.85
N LYS A 219 13.10 37.70 -3.84
CA LYS A 219 14.32 38.49 -3.66
C LYS A 219 14.12 39.60 -2.62
N ALA A 220 13.00 40.32 -2.65
CA ALA A 220 12.72 41.37 -1.67
C ALA A 220 12.62 40.81 -0.24
N GLU A 221 11.90 39.71 -0.04
CA GLU A 221 11.79 39.02 1.26
C GLU A 221 13.17 38.57 1.78
N ILE A 222 13.98 37.98 0.90
CA ILE A 222 15.35 37.58 1.23
C ILE A 222 16.20 38.80 1.63
N MET A 223 16.10 39.91 0.89
CA MET A 223 16.86 41.13 1.21
C MET A 223 16.52 41.70 2.58
N GLU A 224 15.26 41.60 3.02
CA GLU A 224 14.86 41.97 4.38
C GLU A 224 15.51 41.06 5.42
N VAL A 225 15.53 39.75 5.19
CA VAL A 225 16.16 38.77 6.08
C VAL A 225 17.66 39.01 6.19
N VAL A 226 18.41 39.12 5.08
CA VAL A 226 19.87 39.30 5.15
C VAL A 226 20.26 40.65 5.80
N ARG A 227 19.51 41.73 5.56
CA ARG A 227 19.73 43.01 6.26
C ARG A 227 19.45 42.91 7.76
N SER A 228 18.48 42.10 8.16
CA SER A 228 18.23 41.82 9.58
C SER A 228 19.33 40.96 10.21
N MET A 229 19.95 40.05 9.45
CA MET A 229 21.02 39.18 9.93
C MET A 229 22.35 39.91 10.10
N PHE A 230 22.62 40.90 9.22
CA PHE A 230 23.87 41.67 9.20
C PHE A 230 23.60 43.18 9.32
N PRO A 231 23.05 43.65 10.46
CA PRO A 231 22.62 45.04 10.62
C PRO A 231 23.77 46.06 10.61
N ASP A 232 24.98 45.61 10.94
CA ASP A 232 26.18 46.46 11.00
C ASP A 232 26.95 46.50 9.66
N GLU A 233 26.49 45.75 8.66
CA GLU A 233 27.13 45.66 7.34
C GLU A 233 26.37 46.46 6.28
N ASP A 234 27.10 47.02 5.30
CA ASP A 234 26.51 47.62 4.11
C ASP A 234 26.12 46.52 3.10
N VAL A 235 24.96 45.90 3.34
CA VAL A 235 24.41 44.80 2.54
C VAL A 235 23.86 45.32 1.19
N PRO A 236 24.52 45.04 0.06
CA PRO A 236 24.06 45.48 -1.26
C PRO A 236 22.83 44.68 -1.70
N ASP A 237 22.01 45.26 -2.59
CA ASP A 237 20.95 44.49 -3.25
C ASP A 237 21.54 43.34 -4.09
N ALA A 238 20.88 42.19 -4.03
CA ALA A 238 21.23 41.05 -4.87
C ALA A 238 21.05 41.37 -6.36
N THR A 239 22.11 41.13 -7.12
CA THR A 239 22.16 41.34 -8.58
C THR A 239 21.39 40.28 -9.34
N ASP A 240 21.33 39.05 -8.79
CA ASP A 240 20.64 37.94 -9.43
C ASP A 240 20.06 36.96 -8.40
N ILE A 241 19.04 36.21 -8.81
CA ILE A 241 18.38 35.18 -8.01
C ILE A 241 17.97 34.00 -8.91
N LEU A 242 18.14 32.79 -8.42
CA LEU A 242 17.63 31.57 -9.04
C LEU A 242 16.72 30.85 -8.04
N VAL A 243 15.46 30.68 -8.40
CA VAL A 243 14.45 29.91 -7.65
C VAL A 243 14.05 28.68 -8.49
N PRO A 244 14.59 27.49 -8.20
CA PRO A 244 14.12 26.25 -8.80
C PRO A 244 12.64 26.02 -8.48
N ARG A 245 11.86 25.52 -9.45
CA ARG A 245 10.42 25.30 -9.31
C ARG A 245 10.04 23.83 -9.57
N TRP A 246 10.55 22.94 -8.73
CA TRP A 246 10.43 21.49 -8.90
C TRP A 246 9.00 20.99 -8.67
N TRP A 247 8.25 21.63 -7.77
CA TRP A 247 6.84 21.28 -7.54
C TRP A 247 5.96 21.69 -8.72
N SER A 248 6.22 22.86 -9.31
CA SER A 248 5.46 23.37 -10.46
C SER A 248 5.82 22.66 -11.77
N ASP A 249 6.98 22.00 -11.85
CA ASP A 249 7.38 21.25 -13.03
C ASP A 249 6.56 19.95 -13.14
N ARG A 250 5.79 19.85 -14.23
CA ARG A 250 4.91 18.71 -14.48
C ARG A 250 5.64 17.37 -14.60
N PHE A 251 6.96 17.33 -14.79
CA PHE A 251 7.75 16.11 -14.90
C PHE A 251 8.39 15.65 -13.58
N PHE A 252 8.23 16.45 -12.52
CA PHE A 252 8.76 16.13 -11.19
C PHE A 252 7.69 16.22 -10.10
N GLN A 253 6.87 17.28 -10.10
CA GLN A 253 5.80 17.50 -9.12
C GLN A 253 6.29 17.43 -7.67
N GLY A 254 7.54 17.83 -7.44
CA GLY A 254 8.23 17.79 -6.15
C GLY A 254 9.72 17.51 -6.32
N SER A 255 10.43 17.31 -5.22
CA SER A 255 11.88 17.07 -5.21
C SER A 255 12.21 15.59 -4.99
N PHE A 256 11.72 15.00 -3.91
CA PHE A 256 11.96 13.60 -3.56
C PHE A 256 10.92 13.10 -2.56
N SER A 257 10.76 11.78 -2.43
CA SER A 257 9.81 11.20 -1.50
C SER A 257 10.27 11.26 -0.04
N ASN A 258 9.30 11.44 0.87
CA ASN A 258 9.49 11.30 2.32
C ASN A 258 8.57 10.19 2.83
N TRP A 259 8.92 9.58 3.96
CA TRP A 259 8.14 8.50 4.56
C TRP A 259 7.16 9.03 5.62
N PRO A 260 5.86 9.19 5.33
CA PRO A 260 4.90 9.71 6.29
C PRO A 260 4.55 8.73 7.41
N ILE A 261 4.16 9.28 8.55
CA ILE A 261 3.53 8.54 9.64
C ILE A 261 2.24 7.89 9.16
N GLY A 262 2.06 6.61 9.48
CA GLY A 262 0.89 5.83 9.10
C GLY A 262 1.12 4.88 7.92
N VAL A 263 2.15 5.13 7.09
CA VAL A 263 2.54 4.20 6.02
C VAL A 263 3.51 3.17 6.58
N SER A 264 3.14 1.90 6.56
CA SER A 264 4.04 0.81 6.95
C SER A 264 4.89 0.35 5.76
N ARG A 265 5.87 -0.50 6.05
CA ARG A 265 6.68 -1.14 5.01
C ARG A 265 5.83 -1.93 4.01
N TYR A 266 4.71 -2.50 4.44
CA TYR A 266 3.82 -3.24 3.55
C TYR A 266 3.20 -2.33 2.49
N GLU A 267 2.67 -1.16 2.86
CA GLU A 267 2.13 -0.20 1.90
C GLU A 267 3.23 0.41 1.02
N HIS A 268 4.45 0.60 1.53
CA HIS A 268 5.59 0.98 0.70
C HIS A 268 5.97 -0.13 -0.32
N ASP A 269 5.95 -1.40 0.07
CA ASP A 269 6.20 -2.50 -0.86
C ASP A 269 5.08 -2.60 -1.92
N GLN A 270 3.84 -2.22 -1.57
CA GLN A 270 2.78 -2.00 -2.55
C GLN A 270 3.11 -0.85 -3.51
N LEU A 271 3.81 0.21 -3.11
CA LEU A 271 4.28 1.26 -4.04
C LEU A 271 5.28 0.71 -5.06
N ARG A 272 6.18 -0.20 -4.67
CA ARG A 272 7.12 -0.90 -5.57
C ARG A 272 6.47 -1.96 -6.46
N ALA A 273 5.45 -2.66 -5.98
CA ALA A 273 4.93 -3.87 -6.63
C ALA A 273 4.46 -3.65 -8.09
N PRO A 274 4.72 -4.58 -9.02
CA PRO A 274 4.25 -4.46 -10.40
C PRO A 274 2.73 -4.68 -10.52
N VAL A 275 2.12 -4.12 -11.56
CA VAL A 275 0.71 -4.33 -11.93
C VAL A 275 0.66 -4.98 -13.31
N GLY A 276 0.55 -6.31 -13.34
CA GLY A 276 0.59 -7.05 -14.60
C GLY A 276 1.95 -6.86 -15.26
N ARG A 277 1.97 -6.25 -16.45
CA ARG A 277 3.18 -5.96 -17.24
C ARG A 277 3.76 -4.55 -17.01
N VAL A 278 3.22 -3.81 -16.04
CA VAL A 278 3.68 -2.46 -15.65
C VAL A 278 4.53 -2.56 -14.38
N TYR A 279 5.80 -2.22 -14.49
CA TYR A 279 6.77 -2.20 -13.39
C TYR A 279 7.08 -0.77 -12.99
N PHE A 280 7.44 -0.57 -11.72
CA PHE A 280 7.74 0.75 -11.15
C PHE A 280 9.16 0.76 -10.59
N THR A 281 9.86 1.86 -10.80
CA THR A 281 11.20 2.09 -10.27
C THR A 281 11.39 3.59 -9.97
N GLY A 282 12.51 3.95 -9.36
CA GLY A 282 12.80 5.31 -8.89
C GLY A 282 13.07 5.34 -7.39
N GLU A 283 13.53 6.48 -6.87
CA GLU A 283 13.91 6.60 -5.45
C GLU A 283 12.77 6.20 -4.50
N HIS A 284 11.52 6.53 -4.85
CA HIS A 284 10.30 6.20 -4.08
C HIS A 284 10.00 4.69 -4.02
N THR A 285 10.68 3.88 -4.83
CA THR A 285 10.60 2.42 -4.73
C THR A 285 11.77 1.82 -3.94
N SER A 286 12.75 2.62 -3.50
CA SER A 286 13.86 2.14 -2.68
C SER A 286 13.43 1.95 -1.23
N GLU A 287 13.51 0.71 -0.73
CA GLU A 287 13.03 0.40 0.63
C GLU A 287 13.78 1.16 1.71
N ARG A 288 15.10 1.25 1.57
CA ARG A 288 15.98 1.74 2.63
C ARG A 288 16.53 3.13 2.33
N TYR A 289 16.49 3.56 1.06
CA TYR A 289 17.20 4.75 0.61
C TYR A 289 16.34 5.66 -0.28
N ASN A 290 15.01 5.67 -0.10
CA ASN A 290 14.15 6.69 -0.70
C ASN A 290 14.63 8.10 -0.27
N GLY A 291 14.44 9.08 -1.14
CA GLY A 291 14.98 10.43 -0.98
C GLY A 291 16.33 10.66 -1.69
N TYR A 292 17.07 9.60 -2.04
CA TYR A 292 18.48 9.71 -2.44
C TYR A 292 18.80 9.22 -3.86
N VAL A 293 19.91 9.75 -4.40
CA VAL A 293 20.49 9.34 -5.70
C VAL A 293 20.87 7.85 -5.70
N HIS A 294 21.56 7.36 -4.68
CA HIS A 294 21.91 5.94 -4.57
C HIS A 294 20.68 5.05 -4.42
N GLY A 295 19.61 5.56 -3.79
CA GLY A 295 18.32 4.88 -3.73
C GLY A 295 17.70 4.68 -5.11
N ALA A 296 17.66 5.72 -5.95
CA ALA A 296 17.21 5.61 -7.33
C ALA A 296 18.07 4.63 -8.14
N TYR A 297 19.40 4.70 -8.00
CA TYR A 297 20.34 3.81 -8.68
C TYR A 297 20.09 2.33 -8.32
N LEU A 298 20.01 2.01 -7.02
CA LEU A 298 19.78 0.64 -6.55
C LEU A 298 18.37 0.15 -6.90
N ALA A 299 17.35 0.99 -6.77
CA ALA A 299 15.98 0.64 -7.15
C ALA A 299 15.85 0.32 -8.65
N GLY A 300 16.64 0.97 -9.50
CA GLY A 300 16.75 0.65 -10.93
C GLY A 300 17.25 -0.78 -11.16
N ILE A 301 18.27 -1.21 -10.41
CA ILE A 301 18.80 -2.57 -10.45
C ILE A 301 17.75 -3.56 -9.92
N ASP A 302 17.20 -3.32 -8.74
CA ASP A 302 16.22 -4.21 -8.11
C ASP A 302 15.00 -4.45 -9.01
N SER A 303 14.46 -3.36 -9.57
CA SER A 303 13.26 -3.44 -10.43
C SER A 303 13.56 -4.18 -11.74
N ALA A 304 14.75 -3.97 -12.32
CA ALA A 304 15.20 -4.70 -13.49
C ALA A 304 15.37 -6.20 -13.18
N GLU A 305 15.92 -6.56 -12.03
CA GLU A 305 16.06 -7.95 -11.61
C GLU A 305 14.71 -8.64 -11.39
N ILE A 306 13.72 -7.95 -10.80
CA ILE A 306 12.36 -8.50 -10.65
C ILE A 306 11.75 -8.78 -12.04
N LEU A 307 11.90 -7.85 -12.99
CA LEU A 307 11.42 -8.04 -14.36
C LEU A 307 12.15 -9.18 -15.08
N ILE A 308 13.49 -9.22 -15.00
CA ILE A 308 14.32 -10.27 -15.61
C ILE A 308 13.94 -11.64 -15.07
N ASN A 309 13.75 -11.77 -13.76
CA ASN A 309 13.32 -13.02 -13.14
C ASN A 309 11.93 -13.45 -13.65
N CYS A 310 10.99 -12.53 -13.83
CA CYS A 310 9.70 -12.84 -14.45
C CYS A 310 9.86 -13.36 -15.89
N VAL A 311 10.63 -12.66 -16.73
CA VAL A 311 10.82 -12.98 -18.15
C VAL A 311 11.62 -14.26 -18.38
N GLN A 312 12.69 -14.47 -17.61
CA GLN A 312 13.63 -15.57 -17.84
C GLN A 312 13.28 -16.85 -17.09
N LYS A 313 12.58 -16.74 -15.94
CA LYS A 313 12.29 -17.89 -15.07
C LYS A 313 10.81 -18.27 -15.00
N ASN A 314 9.91 -17.57 -15.72
CA ASN A 314 8.47 -17.77 -15.65
C ASN A 314 8.00 -17.92 -14.19
N ILE A 315 8.30 -16.93 -13.34
CA ILE A 315 7.92 -17.01 -11.91
C ILE A 315 6.40 -16.82 -11.80
N GLY A 316 5.76 -17.97 -11.91
CA GLY A 316 4.35 -18.30 -12.06
C GLY A 316 4.34 -19.77 -12.51
N GLY A 317 4.61 -20.69 -11.58
CA GLY A 317 4.85 -22.10 -11.88
C GLY A 317 5.32 -22.92 -10.66
N LEU A 318 5.54 -24.23 -10.89
CA LEU A 318 5.97 -25.21 -9.88
C LEU A 318 7.20 -24.74 -9.11
N CYS A 319 7.01 -24.45 -7.82
CA CYS A 319 8.09 -24.09 -6.90
C CYS A 319 8.85 -25.35 -6.46
N ASN A 320 10.14 -25.21 -6.15
CA ASN A 320 10.93 -26.31 -5.62
C ASN A 320 10.35 -26.80 -4.28
N GLU A 321 10.09 -28.11 -4.17
CA GLU A 321 9.44 -28.73 -3.01
C GLU A 321 10.18 -28.43 -1.69
N ALA A 322 11.51 -28.55 -1.67
CA ALA A 322 12.31 -28.29 -0.47
C ALA A 322 12.25 -26.81 -0.05
N TYR A 323 12.14 -25.89 -1.00
CA TYR A 323 11.96 -24.46 -0.71
C TYR A 323 10.58 -24.18 -0.08
N VAL A 324 9.51 -24.78 -0.63
CA VAL A 324 8.15 -24.63 -0.11
C VAL A 324 8.03 -25.25 1.28
N GLN A 325 8.51 -26.49 1.45
CA GLN A 325 8.46 -27.20 2.73
C GLN A 325 9.13 -26.41 3.85
N LYS A 326 10.32 -25.84 3.60
CA LYS A 326 11.01 -25.00 4.58
C LYS A 326 10.18 -23.79 5.05
N ARG A 327 9.32 -23.24 4.19
CA ARG A 327 8.45 -22.10 4.55
C ARG A 327 7.18 -22.55 5.27
N MET A 328 6.64 -23.72 4.93
CA MET A 328 5.57 -24.36 5.68
C MET A 328 6.03 -24.72 7.09
N ASP A 329 7.17 -25.42 7.24
CA ASP A 329 7.74 -25.79 8.54
C ASP A 329 7.92 -24.55 9.42
N ARG A 330 8.39 -23.46 8.83
CA ARG A 330 8.59 -22.19 9.53
C ARG A 330 7.26 -21.53 9.93
N ALA A 331 6.22 -21.63 9.12
CA ALA A 331 4.89 -21.15 9.49
C ALA A 331 4.31 -21.97 10.64
N ASP A 332 4.46 -23.30 10.61
CA ASP A 332 4.01 -24.21 11.68
C ASP A 332 4.71 -23.95 13.01
N GLU A 333 6.03 -23.70 12.99
CA GLU A 333 6.79 -23.29 14.18
C GLU A 333 6.22 -22.02 14.83
N VAL A 334 5.83 -21.07 14.00
CA VAL A 334 5.35 -19.76 14.43
C VAL A 334 3.93 -19.85 14.93
N ASP A 335 3.08 -20.61 14.25
CA ASP A 335 1.73 -20.90 14.73
C ASP A 335 1.77 -21.56 16.11
N LYS A 336 2.62 -22.57 16.30
CA LYS A 336 2.82 -23.21 17.60
C LYS A 336 3.31 -22.24 18.68
N SER A 337 4.20 -21.32 18.33
CA SER A 337 4.64 -20.26 19.24
C SER A 337 3.48 -19.31 19.58
N GLY A 338 2.67 -18.96 18.59
CA GLY A 338 1.46 -18.15 18.75
C GLY A 338 0.43 -18.80 19.67
N GLN A 339 0.19 -20.11 19.54
CA GLN A 339 -0.67 -20.88 20.45
C GLN A 339 -0.17 -20.80 21.91
N ASN A 340 1.14 -20.96 22.12
CA ASN A 340 1.74 -20.85 23.45
C ASN A 340 1.61 -19.42 24.01
N LEU A 341 1.87 -18.39 23.19
CA LEU A 341 1.75 -16.99 23.61
C LEU A 341 0.30 -16.67 23.96
N SER A 342 -0.65 -17.04 23.10
CA SER A 342 -2.09 -16.84 23.29
C SER A 342 -2.58 -17.40 24.63
N ALA A 343 -2.13 -18.60 25.00
CA ALA A 343 -2.48 -19.24 26.26
C ALA A 343 -1.98 -18.48 27.52
N THR A 344 -1.01 -17.57 27.36
CA THR A 344 -0.50 -16.72 28.47
C THR A 344 -1.18 -15.35 28.56
N LEU A 345 -1.95 -14.95 27.54
CA LEU A 345 -2.59 -13.65 27.50
C LEU A 345 -3.72 -13.54 28.52
N HIS A 346 -3.88 -12.35 29.10
CA HIS A 346 -4.91 -12.13 30.12
C HIS A 346 -6.32 -12.29 29.52
N PRO A 347 -7.26 -13.02 30.17
CA PRO A 347 -8.59 -13.30 29.61
C PRO A 347 -9.47 -12.07 29.32
N SER A 348 -9.10 -10.90 29.82
CA SER A 348 -9.82 -9.65 29.56
C SER A 348 -9.57 -9.04 28.18
N GLY A 349 -8.68 -9.63 27.36
CA GLY A 349 -8.30 -9.09 26.05
C GLY A 349 -7.38 -7.87 26.08
N ARG A 350 -6.95 -7.42 27.27
CA ARG A 350 -6.14 -6.19 27.41
C ARG A 350 -4.72 -6.33 26.85
N ASP A 351 -4.24 -7.57 26.79
CA ASP A 351 -2.90 -7.94 26.32
C ASP A 351 -3.00 -8.64 24.93
N ASP A 352 -4.19 -8.64 24.32
CA ASP A 352 -4.40 -9.24 23.00
C ASP A 352 -3.65 -8.47 21.91
N MET A 353 -3.31 -9.17 20.84
CA MET A 353 -2.56 -8.64 19.72
C MET A 353 -3.01 -9.27 18.42
N SER A 354 -2.67 -8.64 17.30
CA SER A 354 -2.90 -9.26 15.99
C SER A 354 -2.01 -10.49 15.78
N ILE A 355 -2.45 -11.45 14.96
CA ILE A 355 -1.61 -12.56 14.50
C ILE A 355 -0.31 -12.03 13.86
N LEU A 356 -0.38 -10.95 13.08
CA LEU A 356 0.82 -10.32 12.51
C LEU A 356 1.80 -9.82 13.56
N SER A 357 1.31 -9.30 14.68
CA SER A 357 2.14 -8.89 15.82
C SER A 357 2.87 -10.10 16.41
N MET A 358 2.19 -11.24 16.54
CA MET A 358 2.81 -12.49 16.99
C MET A 358 3.86 -13.03 16.01
N GLN A 359 3.56 -13.00 14.71
CA GLN A 359 4.52 -13.41 13.67
C GLN A 359 5.80 -12.58 13.76
N ARG A 360 5.66 -11.26 13.92
CA ARG A 360 6.76 -10.32 14.16
C ARG A 360 7.57 -10.64 15.41
N LEU A 361 6.92 -10.95 16.53
CA LEU A 361 7.59 -11.34 17.77
C LEU A 361 8.44 -12.61 17.61
N ASN A 362 8.06 -13.48 16.67
CA ASN A 362 8.75 -14.72 16.38
C ASN A 362 9.81 -14.60 15.28
N ASP A 363 10.12 -13.39 14.79
CA ASP A 363 10.98 -13.16 13.62
C ASP A 363 10.50 -13.98 12.40
N HIS A 364 9.18 -14.02 12.21
CA HIS A 364 8.54 -14.64 11.07
C HIS A 364 7.78 -13.60 10.30
N LEU A 365 8.14 -13.45 9.02
CA LEU A 365 7.56 -12.45 8.14
C LEU A 365 7.42 -11.10 8.87
N PRO A 366 8.50 -10.57 9.48
CA PRO A 366 8.38 -9.40 10.35
C PRO A 366 7.85 -8.14 9.62
N ASN A 367 7.94 -8.17 8.29
CA ASN A 367 7.45 -7.14 7.38
C ASN A 367 6.21 -7.58 6.58
N GLY A 368 5.58 -8.69 6.96
CA GLY A 368 4.59 -9.41 6.17
C GLY A 368 5.23 -10.37 5.16
N PRO A 369 4.43 -11.21 4.46
CA PRO A 369 4.94 -12.09 3.42
C PRO A 369 5.40 -11.29 2.21
N SER A 370 6.62 -11.55 1.77
CA SER A 370 7.33 -10.77 0.75
C SER A 370 7.52 -11.52 -0.57
N SER A 371 7.54 -12.85 -0.49
CA SER A 371 7.61 -13.73 -1.67
C SER A 371 6.24 -14.35 -1.99
N PRO A 372 5.95 -14.68 -3.26
CA PRO A 372 4.70 -15.35 -3.65
C PRO A 372 4.36 -16.61 -2.84
N VAL A 373 5.38 -17.41 -2.47
CA VAL A 373 5.20 -18.63 -1.65
C VAL A 373 4.85 -18.27 -0.21
N GLU A 374 5.52 -17.31 0.40
CA GLU A 374 5.14 -16.83 1.74
C GLU A 374 3.73 -16.25 1.73
N MET A 375 3.34 -15.52 0.68
CA MET A 375 2.00 -14.96 0.57
C MET A 375 0.93 -16.05 0.48
N ALA A 376 1.20 -17.12 -0.29
CA ALA A 376 0.28 -18.25 -0.41
C ALA A 376 0.18 -19.07 0.88
N VAL A 377 1.32 -19.36 1.54
CA VAL A 377 1.34 -20.09 2.81
C VAL A 377 0.64 -19.28 3.89
N ASP A 378 0.99 -18.00 4.07
CA ASP A 378 0.41 -17.13 5.08
C ASP A 378 -1.09 -16.89 4.85
N TYR A 379 -1.52 -16.76 3.58
CA TYR A 379 -2.94 -16.70 3.23
C TYR A 379 -3.66 -18.01 3.58
N PHE A 380 -3.08 -19.16 3.24
CA PHE A 380 -3.68 -20.47 3.55
C PHE A 380 -3.80 -20.69 5.06
N THR A 381 -2.79 -20.30 5.83
CA THR A 381 -2.77 -20.47 7.29
C THR A 381 -3.77 -19.55 8.00
N TYR A 382 -3.90 -18.29 7.57
CA TYR A 382 -4.63 -17.28 8.36
C TYR A 382 -5.81 -16.62 7.65
N ASP A 383 -5.78 -16.43 6.34
CA ASP A 383 -6.87 -15.73 5.61
C ASP A 383 -7.93 -16.72 5.13
N TYR A 384 -7.54 -17.95 4.82
CA TYR A 384 -8.41 -18.92 4.14
C TYR A 384 -9.65 -19.29 4.96
N GLU A 385 -9.51 -19.44 6.29
CA GLU A 385 -10.62 -19.75 7.19
C GLU A 385 -11.39 -18.51 7.68
N PHE A 386 -10.70 -17.40 7.92
CA PHE A 386 -11.29 -16.19 8.54
C PHE A 386 -11.72 -15.12 7.55
N ALA A 387 -11.27 -15.22 6.29
CA ALA A 387 -11.42 -14.22 5.25
C ALA A 387 -10.94 -12.81 5.63
N GLU A 388 -10.06 -12.72 6.64
CA GLU A 388 -9.39 -11.51 7.10
C GLU A 388 -7.88 -11.77 7.27
N PRO A 389 -7.02 -10.78 6.98
CA PRO A 389 -5.59 -10.95 7.07
C PRO A 389 -5.05 -10.84 8.50
N PRO A 390 -3.89 -11.47 8.81
CA PRO A 390 -3.25 -11.50 10.14
C PRO A 390 -3.14 -10.16 10.88
N ARG A 391 -3.14 -9.04 10.16
CA ARG A 391 -2.99 -7.70 10.73
C ARG A 391 -4.20 -7.22 11.54
N VAL A 392 -5.40 -7.75 11.27
CA VAL A 392 -6.64 -7.39 12.00
C VAL A 392 -7.20 -8.56 12.80
N THR A 393 -6.74 -9.79 12.54
CA THR A 393 -7.20 -10.99 13.24
C THR A 393 -6.57 -11.09 14.64
N SER A 394 -7.42 -11.23 15.67
CA SER A 394 -7.02 -11.41 17.08
C SER A 394 -6.25 -12.71 17.27
N LEU A 395 -5.07 -12.66 17.90
CA LEU A 395 -4.33 -13.85 18.28
C LEU A 395 -5.09 -14.63 19.36
N GLN A 396 -5.52 -13.95 20.43
CA GLN A 396 -6.11 -14.61 21.60
C GLN A 396 -7.41 -15.36 21.27
N ASN A 397 -8.22 -14.81 20.38
CA ASN A 397 -9.54 -15.38 20.06
C ASN A 397 -9.52 -16.34 18.86
N THR A 398 -8.38 -16.46 18.18
CA THR A 398 -8.27 -17.21 16.91
C THR A 398 -7.23 -18.34 16.97
N VAL A 399 -6.22 -18.23 17.83
CA VAL A 399 -5.10 -19.18 17.89
C VAL A 399 -4.93 -19.73 19.32
N PRO A 400 -5.08 -21.06 19.55
CA PRO A 400 -5.59 -22.04 18.60
C PRO A 400 -7.07 -21.78 18.31
N LEU A 401 -7.55 -22.15 17.12
CA LEU A 401 -8.95 -22.01 16.77
C LEU A 401 -9.79 -23.00 17.60
N PRO A 402 -10.78 -22.54 18.40
CA PRO A 402 -11.58 -23.44 19.21
C PRO A 402 -12.28 -24.52 18.38
N THR A 403 -12.65 -24.23 17.13
CA THR A 403 -13.26 -25.22 16.22
C THR A 403 -12.40 -26.48 16.06
N PHE A 404 -11.11 -26.34 15.74
CA PHE A 404 -10.23 -27.50 15.58
C PHE A 404 -9.83 -28.10 16.93
N THR A 405 -9.71 -27.27 17.97
CA THR A 405 -9.41 -27.74 19.34
C THR A 405 -10.53 -28.63 19.90
N ASP A 406 -11.79 -28.25 19.68
CA ASP A 406 -12.96 -28.91 20.26
C ASP A 406 -13.48 -30.06 19.40
N PHE A 407 -13.33 -29.98 18.07
CA PHE A 407 -13.93 -30.92 17.11
C PHE A 407 -12.91 -31.72 16.30
N GLY A 408 -11.61 -31.45 16.44
CA GLY A 408 -10.53 -32.09 15.70
C GLY A 408 -10.27 -31.47 14.32
N ASP A 409 -9.17 -31.88 13.69
CA ASP A 409 -8.66 -31.30 12.43
C ASP A 409 -9.35 -31.87 11.16
N ASP A 410 -10.23 -32.86 11.32
CA ASP A 410 -10.87 -33.51 10.19
C ASP A 410 -11.92 -32.59 9.54
N THR A 411 -11.63 -32.10 8.34
CA THR A 411 -12.58 -31.33 7.53
C THR A 411 -13.34 -32.22 6.55
N TYR A 412 -14.67 -32.16 6.59
CA TYR A 412 -15.55 -32.91 5.69
C TYR A 412 -16.29 -31.98 4.74
N PHE A 413 -16.15 -32.18 3.44
CA PHE A 413 -16.93 -31.46 2.45
C PHE A 413 -18.29 -32.14 2.23
N VAL A 414 -19.38 -31.41 2.44
CA VAL A 414 -20.74 -31.90 2.18
C VAL A 414 -21.04 -31.83 0.68
N ALA A 415 -20.77 -32.92 -0.03
CA ALA A 415 -21.08 -33.09 -1.46
C ALA A 415 -22.50 -33.64 -1.70
N ASP A 416 -23.51 -33.14 -0.96
CA ASP A 416 -24.92 -33.47 -1.22
C ASP A 416 -25.50 -32.49 -2.24
N HIS A 417 -26.23 -33.01 -3.24
CA HIS A 417 -26.87 -32.18 -4.26
C HIS A 417 -27.90 -31.19 -3.68
N ARG A 418 -28.44 -31.48 -2.48
CA ARG A 418 -29.36 -30.61 -1.73
C ARG A 418 -28.63 -29.54 -0.90
N GLY A 419 -27.30 -29.61 -0.84
CA GLY A 419 -26.46 -28.69 -0.07
C GLY A 419 -26.65 -28.75 1.46
N TYR A 420 -26.08 -27.77 2.16
CA TYR A 420 -26.18 -27.61 3.62
C TYR A 420 -27.62 -27.40 4.10
N GLU A 421 -28.52 -26.91 3.23
CA GLU A 421 -29.93 -26.70 3.56
C GLU A 421 -30.60 -28.00 4.01
N SER A 422 -30.18 -29.15 3.47
CA SER A 422 -30.71 -30.46 3.86
C SER A 422 -30.52 -30.78 5.36
N VAL A 423 -29.42 -30.33 5.97
CA VAL A 423 -29.16 -30.49 7.40
C VAL A 423 -30.13 -29.64 8.21
N VAL A 424 -30.36 -28.39 7.77
CA VAL A 424 -31.29 -27.47 8.41
C VAL A 424 -32.73 -28.01 8.34
N HIS A 425 -33.17 -28.50 7.18
CA HIS A 425 -34.49 -29.14 7.02
C HIS A 425 -34.63 -30.40 7.86
N HIS A 426 -33.59 -31.24 7.92
CA HIS A 426 -33.60 -32.45 8.74
C HIS A 426 -33.78 -32.11 10.22
N LEU A 427 -33.02 -31.15 10.75
CA LEU A 427 -33.14 -30.68 12.13
C LEU A 427 -34.52 -30.04 12.38
N ALA A 428 -34.98 -29.18 11.47
CA ALA A 428 -36.29 -28.53 11.57
C ALA A 428 -37.43 -29.55 11.66
N GLY A 429 -37.38 -30.63 10.88
CA GLY A 429 -38.36 -31.72 10.89
C GLY A 429 -38.44 -32.50 12.21
N GLN A 430 -37.43 -32.38 13.08
CA GLN A 430 -37.49 -32.97 14.43
C GLN A 430 -38.38 -32.15 15.38
N TYR A 431 -38.66 -30.88 15.07
CA TYR A 431 -39.39 -29.96 15.95
C TYR A 431 -40.65 -29.34 15.32
N LEU A 432 -40.73 -29.36 13.99
CA LEU A 432 -41.79 -28.76 13.17
C LEU A 432 -42.50 -29.84 12.36
N ASN A 433 -43.79 -29.63 12.09
CA ASN A 433 -44.55 -30.53 11.23
C ASN A 433 -44.05 -30.47 9.77
N ALA A 434 -43.77 -31.63 9.19
CA ALA A 434 -43.47 -31.78 7.77
C ALA A 434 -44.69 -32.33 7.00
N ASP A 435 -44.80 -31.97 5.72
CA ASP A 435 -45.76 -32.58 4.80
C ASP A 435 -45.33 -34.00 4.37
N ARG A 436 -46.15 -34.66 3.55
CA ARG A 436 -45.87 -36.02 3.07
C ARG A 436 -44.65 -36.12 2.14
N SER A 437 -44.17 -34.99 1.64
CA SER A 437 -42.98 -34.89 0.77
C SER A 437 -41.72 -34.58 1.57
N GLY A 438 -41.84 -34.37 2.89
CA GLY A 438 -40.73 -34.03 3.79
C GLY A 438 -40.45 -32.52 3.90
N ASN A 439 -41.26 -31.66 3.29
CA ASN A 439 -41.10 -30.21 3.40
C ASN A 439 -41.71 -29.70 4.71
N ILE A 440 -41.04 -28.76 5.38
CA ILE A 440 -41.56 -28.17 6.62
C ILE A 440 -42.79 -27.31 6.31
N ALA A 441 -43.95 -27.73 6.83
CA ALA A 441 -45.25 -27.10 6.59
C ALA A 441 -45.91 -26.60 7.90
N ASP A 442 -45.13 -26.45 8.97
CA ASP A 442 -45.61 -26.01 10.27
C ASP A 442 -46.06 -24.55 10.24
N ALA A 443 -47.29 -24.27 10.68
CA ALA A 443 -47.86 -22.93 10.66
C ALA A 443 -47.10 -21.92 11.53
N ARG A 444 -46.28 -22.38 12.48
CA ARG A 444 -45.40 -21.52 13.29
C ARG A 444 -44.25 -20.93 12.48
N LEU A 445 -43.80 -21.61 11.43
CA LEU A 445 -42.74 -21.14 10.55
C LEU A 445 -43.30 -20.18 9.49
N LYS A 446 -42.73 -18.98 9.42
CA LYS A 446 -43.13 -17.94 8.46
C LYS A 446 -41.95 -17.60 7.55
N LEU A 447 -41.86 -18.29 6.41
CA LEU A 447 -40.84 -18.04 5.38
C LEU A 447 -41.24 -16.85 4.49
N ASN A 448 -40.27 -16.27 3.78
CA ASN A 448 -40.47 -15.12 2.88
C ASN A 448 -41.13 -13.90 3.55
N LYS A 449 -40.89 -13.73 4.86
CA LYS A 449 -41.37 -12.61 5.66
C LYS A 449 -40.17 -11.76 6.08
N VAL A 450 -39.75 -10.85 5.21
CA VAL A 450 -38.61 -9.96 5.46
C VAL A 450 -38.96 -9.00 6.60
N VAL A 451 -38.27 -9.10 7.72
CA VAL A 451 -38.44 -8.20 8.88
C VAL A 451 -37.81 -6.84 8.56
N ARG A 452 -38.55 -5.75 8.79
CA ARG A 452 -38.09 -4.37 8.55
C ARG A 452 -38.05 -3.53 9.82
N GLU A 453 -38.88 -3.86 10.80
CA GLU A 453 -38.91 -3.14 12.07
C GLU A 453 -39.19 -4.09 13.24
N ILE A 454 -38.47 -3.88 14.34
CA ILE A 454 -38.69 -4.51 15.63
C ILE A 454 -38.92 -3.39 16.64
N SER A 455 -40.18 -3.18 16.99
CA SER A 455 -40.61 -2.24 18.03
C SER A 455 -40.76 -2.99 19.36
N TYR A 456 -40.11 -2.55 20.43
CA TYR A 456 -40.10 -3.24 21.72
C TYR A 456 -40.24 -2.27 22.91
N SER A 457 -40.85 -2.78 23.99
CA SER A 457 -41.01 -2.06 25.25
C SER A 457 -40.98 -3.05 26.43
N SER A 458 -41.18 -2.54 27.64
CA SER A 458 -41.35 -3.40 28.83
C SER A 458 -42.61 -4.28 28.80
N THR A 459 -43.52 -4.06 27.85
CA THR A 459 -44.81 -4.78 27.77
C THR A 459 -44.90 -5.71 26.55
N GLY A 460 -43.83 -5.86 25.77
CA GLY A 460 -43.78 -6.80 24.65
C GLY A 460 -43.04 -6.26 23.43
N VAL A 461 -43.14 -7.01 22.34
CA VAL A 461 -42.45 -6.78 21.07
C VAL A 461 -43.42 -6.90 19.91
N THR A 462 -43.35 -5.93 19.00
CA THR A 462 -44.02 -5.89 17.71
C THR A 462 -43.00 -6.03 16.59
N VAL A 463 -43.15 -7.05 15.75
CA VAL A 463 -42.34 -7.25 14.55
C VAL A 463 -43.16 -6.89 13.33
N LYS A 464 -42.65 -5.97 12.51
CA LYS A 464 -43.27 -5.57 11.24
C LYS A 464 -42.42 -6.04 10.06
N THR A 465 -43.07 -6.67 9.10
CA THR A 465 -42.44 -7.17 7.88
C THR A 465 -42.67 -6.23 6.71
N GLU A 466 -41.89 -6.41 5.65
CA GLU A 466 -41.93 -5.61 4.42
C GLU A 466 -43.31 -5.62 3.75
N ASP A 467 -44.01 -6.75 3.79
CA ASP A 467 -45.39 -6.88 3.30
C ASP A 467 -46.45 -6.31 4.25
N ASN A 468 -46.03 -5.52 5.25
CA ASN A 468 -46.85 -4.92 6.30
C ASN A 468 -47.55 -5.91 7.25
N SER A 469 -47.20 -7.20 7.23
CA SER A 469 -47.65 -8.11 8.29
C SER A 469 -47.07 -7.67 9.65
N THR A 470 -47.85 -7.88 10.71
CA THR A 470 -47.44 -7.53 12.07
C THR A 470 -47.60 -8.74 12.99
N TYR A 471 -46.58 -9.02 13.80
CA TYR A 471 -46.55 -10.10 14.77
C TYR A 471 -46.27 -9.53 16.15
N GLN A 472 -47.00 -10.00 17.16
CA GLN A 472 -46.85 -9.59 18.56
C GLN A 472 -46.33 -10.77 19.38
N ALA A 473 -45.40 -10.50 20.28
CA ALA A 473 -44.87 -11.48 21.22
C ALA A 473 -44.42 -10.79 22.51
N ASP A 474 -44.32 -11.53 23.62
CA ASP A 474 -43.73 -11.00 24.86
C ASP A 474 -42.22 -10.79 24.70
N TYR A 475 -41.55 -11.62 23.90
CA TYR A 475 -40.12 -11.60 23.64
C TYR A 475 -39.82 -11.97 22.18
N VAL A 476 -38.68 -11.50 21.65
CA VAL A 476 -38.14 -11.90 20.35
C VAL A 476 -36.69 -12.35 20.49
N MET A 477 -36.32 -13.41 19.78
CA MET A 477 -34.92 -13.78 19.56
C MET A 477 -34.53 -13.38 18.15
N VAL A 478 -33.45 -12.60 18.02
CA VAL A 478 -32.94 -12.14 16.72
C VAL A 478 -31.67 -12.92 16.39
N SER A 479 -31.72 -13.71 15.32
CA SER A 479 -30.58 -14.45 14.77
C SER A 479 -30.29 -13.95 13.36
N ALA A 480 -29.78 -12.72 13.26
CA ALA A 480 -29.38 -12.08 12.01
C ALA A 480 -27.86 -12.09 11.87
N SER A 481 -27.36 -12.13 10.63
CA SER A 481 -25.93 -11.99 10.39
C SER A 481 -25.44 -10.59 10.82
N LEU A 482 -24.18 -10.48 11.19
CA LEU A 482 -23.60 -9.22 11.64
C LEU A 482 -23.75 -8.10 10.60
N GLY A 483 -23.54 -8.39 9.32
CA GLY A 483 -23.71 -7.43 8.23
C GLY A 483 -25.14 -6.91 8.07
N VAL A 484 -26.16 -7.72 8.41
CA VAL A 484 -27.56 -7.24 8.47
C VAL A 484 -27.75 -6.29 9.65
N LEU A 485 -27.17 -6.60 10.81
CA LEU A 485 -27.24 -5.74 12.01
C LEU A 485 -26.43 -4.44 11.86
N GLN A 486 -25.37 -4.45 11.05
CA GLN A 486 -24.56 -3.29 10.66
C GLN A 486 -25.19 -2.48 9.52
N SER A 487 -26.34 -2.91 9.00
CA SER A 487 -27.08 -2.22 7.95
C SER A 487 -28.37 -1.61 8.49
N ASP A 488 -29.05 -0.81 7.66
CA ASP A 488 -30.36 -0.25 7.98
C ASP A 488 -31.53 -1.17 7.57
N LEU A 489 -31.27 -2.46 7.29
CA LEU A 489 -32.31 -3.40 6.83
C LEU A 489 -33.37 -3.70 7.90
N ILE A 490 -33.01 -3.66 9.18
CA ILE A 490 -33.91 -3.87 10.32
C ILE A 490 -33.82 -2.67 11.27
N GLN A 491 -34.92 -1.95 11.45
CA GLN A 491 -35.01 -0.84 12.39
C GLN A 491 -35.44 -1.31 13.77
N PHE A 492 -34.66 -0.96 14.80
CA PHE A 492 -35.03 -1.20 16.20
C PHE A 492 -35.67 0.05 16.80
N LYS A 493 -36.82 -0.10 17.46
CA LYS A 493 -37.57 1.00 18.09
C LYS A 493 -37.95 0.66 19.54
N PRO A 494 -37.39 1.33 20.57
CA PRO A 494 -36.34 2.34 20.47
C PRO A 494 -35.05 1.77 19.87
N GLN A 495 -34.14 2.66 19.48
CA GLN A 495 -32.81 2.26 19.00
C GLN A 495 -32.11 1.38 20.05
N LEU A 496 -31.28 0.45 19.56
CA LEU A 496 -30.45 -0.36 20.44
C LEU A 496 -29.57 0.53 21.31
N THR A 497 -29.25 0.06 22.51
CA THR A 497 -28.39 0.79 23.44
C THR A 497 -27.00 1.03 22.82
N ALA A 498 -26.38 2.17 23.15
CA ALA A 498 -25.08 2.56 22.59
C ALA A 498 -24.01 1.48 22.73
N TRP A 499 -23.93 0.80 23.89
CA TRP A 499 -22.98 -0.29 24.10
C TRP A 499 -23.20 -1.48 23.15
N LYS A 500 -24.46 -1.77 22.79
CA LYS A 500 -24.79 -2.87 21.89
C LYS A 500 -24.48 -2.50 20.44
N ILE A 501 -24.74 -1.25 20.06
CA ILE A 501 -24.34 -0.70 18.77
C ILE A 501 -22.81 -0.75 18.64
N LEU A 502 -22.07 -0.24 19.64
CA LEU A 502 -20.61 -0.31 19.65
C LEU A 502 -20.10 -1.75 19.49
N ALA A 503 -20.70 -2.72 20.19
CA ALA A 503 -20.34 -4.13 20.03
C ALA A 503 -20.65 -4.67 18.62
N ILE A 504 -21.75 -4.26 17.97
CA ILE A 504 -22.07 -4.69 16.59
C ILE A 504 -21.04 -4.14 15.59
N TYR A 505 -20.57 -2.92 15.78
CA TYR A 505 -19.65 -2.25 14.85
C TYR A 505 -18.17 -2.45 15.18
N GLN A 506 -17.83 -3.06 16.31
CA GLN A 506 -16.46 -3.44 16.67
C GLN A 506 -16.01 -4.77 16.06
N PHE A 507 -16.95 -5.58 15.56
CA PHE A 507 -16.65 -6.82 14.86
C PHE A 507 -16.62 -6.57 13.36
N ASP A 508 -15.59 -7.08 12.69
CA ASP A 508 -15.53 -7.09 11.23
C ASP A 508 -16.39 -8.22 10.66
N MET A 509 -16.96 -7.98 9.47
CA MET A 509 -17.65 -9.00 8.70
C MET A 509 -16.88 -9.27 7.41
N ALA A 510 -16.08 -10.33 7.47
CA ALA A 510 -15.21 -10.74 6.39
C ALA A 510 -15.99 -11.19 5.14
N VAL A 511 -15.35 -11.06 3.98
CA VAL A 511 -15.92 -11.46 2.70
C VAL A 511 -15.20 -12.66 2.13
N TYR A 512 -15.92 -13.77 2.04
CA TYR A 512 -15.39 -15.02 1.52
C TYR A 512 -16.08 -15.44 0.22
N THR A 513 -15.30 -15.65 -0.84
CA THR A 513 -15.80 -16.08 -2.14
C THR A 513 -15.14 -17.39 -2.57
N LYS A 514 -15.95 -18.41 -2.86
CA LYS A 514 -15.50 -19.64 -3.52
C LYS A 514 -15.83 -19.57 -5.01
N ILE A 515 -14.85 -19.85 -5.86
CA ILE A 515 -15.04 -19.98 -7.31
C ILE A 515 -14.96 -21.47 -7.66
N PHE A 516 -16.01 -21.97 -8.29
CA PHE A 516 -16.09 -23.34 -8.78
C PHE A 516 -15.77 -23.36 -10.26
N VAL A 517 -14.74 -24.11 -10.64
CA VAL A 517 -14.31 -24.28 -12.03
C VAL A 517 -14.58 -25.73 -12.44
N LYS A 518 -15.48 -25.93 -13.41
CA LYS A 518 -15.92 -27.25 -13.85
C LYS A 518 -15.26 -27.62 -15.16
N PHE A 519 -14.60 -28.78 -15.19
CA PHE A 519 -13.93 -29.29 -16.37
C PHE A 519 -14.64 -30.49 -17.01
N PRO A 520 -14.54 -30.67 -18.34
CA PRO A 520 -15.16 -31.79 -19.04
C PRO A 520 -14.44 -33.13 -18.76
N LYS A 521 -13.14 -33.07 -18.46
CA LYS A 521 -12.31 -34.19 -18.04
C LYS A 521 -11.40 -33.74 -16.90
N ARG A 522 -11.05 -34.68 -16.02
CA ARG A 522 -10.03 -34.47 -14.99
C ARG A 522 -8.64 -34.49 -15.64
N PHE A 523 -7.74 -33.63 -15.17
CA PHE A 523 -6.34 -33.55 -15.60
C PHE A 523 -5.35 -33.38 -14.43
N TRP A 524 -5.84 -33.19 -13.21
CA TRP A 524 -5.02 -33.03 -12.01
C TRP A 524 -4.76 -34.39 -11.32
N PRO A 525 -3.67 -34.51 -10.54
CA PRO A 525 -3.27 -35.76 -9.92
C PRO A 525 -4.21 -36.16 -8.76
N GLU A 526 -4.34 -37.48 -8.53
CA GLU A 526 -5.18 -38.08 -7.47
C GLU A 526 -4.35 -38.74 -6.37
N GLY A 527 -4.96 -38.90 -5.19
CA GLY A 527 -4.40 -39.58 -4.02
C GLY A 527 -4.50 -38.75 -2.75
N ALA A 528 -4.24 -39.38 -1.60
CA ALA A 528 -4.15 -38.67 -0.33
C ALA A 528 -3.04 -37.60 -0.39
N GLY A 529 -3.34 -36.39 0.10
CA GLY A 529 -2.41 -35.25 0.06
C GLY A 529 -2.42 -34.48 -1.28
N ARG A 530 -3.42 -34.71 -2.14
CA ARG A 530 -3.61 -34.01 -3.43
C ARG A 530 -4.98 -33.34 -3.54
N GLU A 531 -5.56 -33.01 -2.38
CA GLU A 531 -6.87 -32.36 -2.25
C GLU A 531 -6.77 -30.83 -2.46
N PHE A 532 -5.62 -30.24 -2.13
CA PHE A 532 -5.36 -28.81 -2.22
C PHE A 532 -4.21 -28.50 -3.16
N PHE A 533 -4.37 -27.45 -3.97
CA PHE A 533 -3.33 -26.90 -4.83
C PHE A 533 -3.17 -25.42 -4.52
N LEU A 534 -1.96 -24.99 -4.14
CA LEU A 534 -1.65 -23.60 -3.83
C LEU A 534 -0.96 -22.94 -5.03
N TYR A 535 -1.50 -21.79 -5.44
CA TYR A 535 -0.89 -20.95 -6.48
C TYR A 535 -0.19 -19.75 -5.84
N ALA A 536 1.14 -19.73 -5.94
CA ALA A 536 1.95 -18.64 -5.44
C ALA A 536 1.89 -17.43 -6.40
N SER A 537 1.39 -16.30 -5.90
CA SER A 537 1.24 -15.07 -6.67
C SER A 537 1.77 -13.87 -5.89
N THR A 538 2.23 -12.83 -6.59
CA THR A 538 2.57 -11.53 -5.99
C THR A 538 1.35 -10.74 -5.51
N ARG A 539 0.14 -11.30 -5.69
CA ARG A 539 -1.14 -10.71 -5.28
C ARG A 539 -1.84 -11.64 -4.30
N ARG A 540 -1.96 -11.21 -3.04
CA ARG A 540 -2.67 -11.93 -1.97
C ARG A 540 -4.18 -11.81 -2.20
N GLY A 541 -4.92 -12.93 -2.16
CA GLY A 541 -6.39 -12.92 -2.31
C GLY A 541 -6.88 -12.43 -3.68
N TYR A 542 -6.24 -12.87 -4.78
CA TYR A 542 -6.42 -12.35 -6.14
C TYR A 542 -7.87 -12.22 -6.64
N TYR A 543 -8.80 -13.08 -6.19
CA TYR A 543 -10.20 -13.08 -6.64
C TYR A 543 -11.17 -12.75 -5.50
N GLY A 544 -11.51 -11.47 -5.34
CA GLY A 544 -12.65 -11.03 -4.52
C GLY A 544 -13.81 -10.61 -5.43
N VAL A 545 -14.74 -11.52 -5.73
CA VAL A 545 -15.86 -11.24 -6.66
C VAL A 545 -17.19 -11.69 -6.06
N TRP A 546 -18.10 -10.75 -5.85
CA TRP A 546 -19.48 -11.03 -5.39
C TRP A 546 -20.44 -11.40 -6.53
N GLN A 547 -20.00 -11.21 -7.78
CA GLN A 547 -20.81 -11.42 -8.97
C GLN A 547 -20.22 -12.56 -9.82
N GLN A 548 -21.02 -13.10 -10.74
CA GLN A 548 -20.50 -14.07 -11.68
C GLN A 548 -19.35 -13.45 -12.47
N PRO A 549 -18.23 -14.15 -12.64
CA PRO A 549 -17.06 -13.61 -13.31
C PRO A 549 -17.43 -13.27 -14.76
N ASP A 550 -17.04 -12.09 -15.20
CA ASP A 550 -17.15 -11.69 -16.60
C ASP A 550 -16.19 -12.49 -17.48
N SER A 551 -16.27 -12.29 -18.80
CA SER A 551 -15.43 -13.03 -19.74
C SER A 551 -13.92 -12.82 -19.50
N GLN A 552 -13.52 -11.66 -18.99
CA GLN A 552 -12.11 -11.38 -18.69
C GLN A 552 -11.66 -12.15 -17.45
N THR A 553 -12.43 -12.08 -16.37
CA THR A 553 -12.14 -12.77 -15.12
C THR A 553 -12.12 -14.29 -15.33
N LYS A 554 -13.04 -14.82 -16.15
CA LYS A 554 -13.02 -16.24 -16.56
C LYS A 554 -11.74 -16.62 -17.30
N ALA A 555 -11.23 -15.75 -18.17
CA ALA A 555 -9.98 -15.98 -18.89
C ALA A 555 -8.77 -15.96 -17.93
N GLU A 556 -8.74 -15.02 -16.98
CA GLU A 556 -7.69 -14.92 -15.95
C GLU A 556 -7.67 -16.17 -15.04
N ILE A 557 -8.84 -16.65 -14.60
CA ILE A 557 -8.98 -17.90 -13.83
C ILE A 557 -8.39 -19.06 -14.62
N MET A 558 -8.73 -19.17 -15.90
CA MET A 558 -8.21 -20.23 -16.77
C MET A 558 -6.70 -20.11 -17.00
N GLU A 559 -6.15 -18.91 -17.08
CA GLU A 559 -4.69 -18.69 -17.17
C GLU A 559 -3.98 -19.22 -15.92
N VAL A 560 -4.51 -18.90 -14.72
CA VAL A 560 -3.99 -19.43 -13.46
C VAL A 560 -4.05 -20.96 -13.45
N VAL A 561 -5.20 -21.56 -13.79
CA VAL A 561 -5.32 -23.04 -13.82
C VAL A 561 -4.33 -23.66 -14.80
N ARG A 562 -4.17 -23.13 -16.01
CA ARG A 562 -3.20 -23.66 -16.97
C ARG A 562 -1.76 -23.53 -16.47
N SER A 563 -1.42 -22.43 -15.78
CA SER A 563 -0.09 -22.24 -15.21
C SER A 563 0.23 -23.19 -14.05
N MET A 564 -0.79 -23.70 -13.35
CA MET A 564 -0.62 -24.68 -12.27
C MET A 564 -0.29 -26.08 -12.80
N PHE A 565 -0.67 -26.38 -14.05
CA PHE A 565 -0.48 -27.69 -14.67
C PHE A 565 0.17 -27.54 -16.06
N PRO A 566 1.43 -27.04 -16.14
CA PRO A 566 2.06 -26.68 -17.40
C PRO A 566 2.36 -27.88 -18.31
N ASP A 567 2.45 -29.07 -17.75
CA ASP A 567 2.74 -30.33 -18.47
C ASP A 567 1.47 -31.09 -18.87
N GLU A 568 0.28 -30.58 -18.52
CA GLU A 568 -1.01 -31.23 -18.78
C GLU A 568 -1.79 -30.55 -19.90
N ASP A 569 -2.56 -31.33 -20.66
CA ASP A 569 -3.53 -30.82 -21.63
C ASP A 569 -4.80 -30.36 -20.89
N VAL A 570 -4.72 -29.16 -20.30
CA VAL A 570 -5.80 -28.54 -19.53
C VAL A 570 -6.95 -28.10 -20.47
N PRO A 571 -8.12 -28.75 -20.43
CA PRO A 571 -9.25 -28.36 -21.25
C PRO A 571 -9.86 -27.03 -20.76
N ASP A 572 -10.57 -26.34 -21.65
CA ASP A 572 -11.39 -25.21 -21.23
C ASP A 572 -12.46 -25.64 -20.22
N ALA A 573 -12.71 -24.77 -19.24
CA ALA A 573 -13.78 -25.00 -18.28
C ALA A 573 -15.14 -25.02 -19.00
N THR A 574 -15.93 -26.05 -18.70
CA THR A 574 -17.34 -26.13 -19.07
C THR A 574 -18.20 -25.13 -18.31
N ASP A 575 -17.78 -24.76 -17.10
CA ASP A 575 -18.45 -23.74 -16.31
C ASP A 575 -17.49 -23.08 -15.30
N ILE A 576 -17.73 -21.82 -14.98
CA ILE A 576 -17.02 -21.07 -13.93
C ILE A 576 -18.08 -20.28 -13.15
N LEU A 577 -18.29 -20.69 -11.90
CA LEU A 577 -19.40 -20.26 -11.07
C LEU A 577 -18.91 -19.67 -9.75
N VAL A 578 -19.45 -18.51 -9.39
CA VAL A 578 -19.45 -18.03 -8.00
C VAL A 578 -20.81 -18.39 -7.40
N PRO A 579 -20.91 -19.26 -6.38
CA PRO A 579 -22.18 -19.57 -5.76
C PRO A 579 -22.75 -18.31 -5.13
N ARG A 580 -24.00 -17.98 -5.46
CA ARG A 580 -24.74 -16.97 -4.72
C ARG A 580 -25.29 -17.67 -3.49
N TRP A 581 -24.59 -17.53 -2.37
CA TRP A 581 -25.02 -18.15 -1.12
C TRP A 581 -26.41 -17.67 -0.68
N TRP A 582 -26.85 -16.47 -1.12
CA TRP A 582 -28.14 -15.87 -0.78
C TRP A 582 -28.66 -14.88 -1.85
N SER A 583 -29.09 -15.32 -3.04
CA SER A 583 -29.92 -14.46 -3.92
C SER A 583 -31.27 -15.10 -4.22
N ASP A 584 -32.34 -14.32 -4.01
CA ASP A 584 -33.80 -14.40 -4.26
C ASP A 584 -34.46 -15.50 -5.10
N SER A 585 -33.75 -16.49 -5.61
CA SER A 585 -34.32 -17.66 -6.26
C SER A 585 -33.93 -18.93 -5.50
N ALA A 586 -34.67 -19.23 -4.45
CA ALA A 586 -34.81 -20.59 -3.90
C ALA A 586 -35.49 -21.56 -4.90
N SER A 587 -35.28 -21.36 -6.20
CA SER A 587 -35.93 -22.12 -7.29
C SER A 587 -34.93 -22.75 -8.25
N GLN A 588 -33.62 -22.76 -7.96
CA GLN A 588 -32.60 -23.32 -8.84
C GLN A 588 -31.50 -24.17 -8.17
N TYR A 589 -31.72 -24.62 -6.94
CA TYR A 589 -30.94 -25.73 -6.37
C TYR A 589 -31.86 -26.90 -6.03
#